data_AF-F0YDV8-F1
#
_entry.id   AF-F0YDV8-F1
#
_cell.length_a   1.000
_cell.length_b   1.000
_cell.length_c   1.000
_cell.angle_alpha   90.00
_cell.angle_beta   90.00
_cell.angle_gamma   90.00
#
_symmetry.space_group_name_H-M   'P 1'
#
loop_
_entity.id
_entity.type
_entity.pdbx_description
1 polymer ?
#
loop_
_entity_poly.entity_id
_entity_poly.type
_entity_poly.pdbx_seq_one_letter_code
_entity_poly.pdbx_strand_id
1 'polypeptide(L)'
;MHEFQEGGTWRAFLWTVVREPIARSVSAFFFFRVTRHHGKDSDHKIQNKLGSHTDYLWNYLRTDLASAPRPGDVDKLLDVYDLVGTTELFDETMVLLATRLGLPLGDVLSVSAKDSSVAGARDDRTGDALVHADASQMARVRKWAETTGFEARAAADYAIWRNASARVRRDVRPLKRKLAEYRRLKRAVADPCAADPRNFEEDQCLWRDNGCAQPCIDAGLARDAGFPF
;
A
#
# COMPACT_ATOMS: atom_id res chain seq x y z
N MET A 1 -7.84 18.21 -7.11
CA MET A 1 -6.41 18.42 -7.40
C MET A 1 -6.02 19.64 -6.58
N HIS A 2 -5.18 19.50 -5.55
CA HIS A 2 -4.82 20.66 -4.72
C HIS A 2 -3.77 21.49 -5.45
N GLU A 3 -4.15 22.74 -5.71
CA GLU A 3 -3.42 23.70 -6.53
C GLU A 3 -2.42 24.44 -5.65
N PHE A 4 -1.12 24.22 -5.87
CA PHE A 4 -0.07 25.06 -5.28
C PHE A 4 0.53 25.94 -6.39
N GLN A 5 0.26 27.25 -6.33
CA GLN A 5 0.95 28.25 -7.14
C GLN A 5 2.20 28.73 -6.38
N GLU A 6 3.38 28.25 -6.79
CA GLU A 6 4.63 28.98 -6.58
C GLU A 6 5.04 29.58 -7.93
N GLY A 7 5.02 30.92 -8.04
CA GLY A 7 5.58 31.63 -9.18
C GLY A 7 4.86 31.48 -10.53
N GLY A 8 3.62 30.98 -10.57
CA GLY A 8 2.83 30.86 -11.80
C GLY A 8 3.06 29.59 -12.62
N THR A 9 3.90 28.68 -12.14
CA THR A 9 4.07 27.34 -12.73
C THR A 9 3.36 26.29 -11.87
N TRP A 10 2.50 25.49 -12.51
CA TRP A 10 1.82 24.38 -11.87
C TRP A 10 2.82 23.27 -11.53
N ARG A 11 2.83 22.83 -10.27
CA ARG A 11 3.56 21.64 -9.83
C ARG A 11 2.60 20.58 -9.34
N ALA A 12 2.70 19.38 -9.90
CA ALA A 12 1.97 18.21 -9.41
C ALA A 12 2.60 17.71 -8.11
N PHE A 13 1.77 17.27 -7.15
CA PHE A 13 2.23 16.53 -5.99
C PHE A 13 2.39 15.05 -6.37
N LEU A 14 3.63 14.57 -6.44
CA LEU A 14 3.96 13.21 -6.82
C LEU A 14 4.10 12.34 -5.58
N TRP A 15 3.28 11.29 -5.49
CA TRP A 15 3.39 10.36 -4.38
C TRP A 15 3.13 8.92 -4.83
N THR A 16 3.65 7.99 -4.04
CA THR A 16 3.48 6.55 -4.25
C THR A 16 3.65 5.78 -2.94
N VAL A 17 3.29 4.50 -2.95
CA VAL A 17 3.46 3.58 -1.82
C VAL A 17 4.17 2.33 -2.31
N VAL A 18 5.26 1.95 -1.65
CA VAL A 18 6.00 0.71 -1.93
C VAL A 18 5.76 -0.33 -0.83
N ARG A 19 6.15 -1.58 -1.09
CA ARG A 19 5.99 -2.70 -0.15
C ARG A 19 7.28 -3.50 -0.07
N GLU A 20 7.50 -4.17 1.06
CA GLU A 20 8.65 -5.06 1.23
C GLU A 20 8.74 -6.07 0.05
N PRO A 21 9.91 -6.21 -0.63
CA PRO A 21 10.01 -6.93 -1.90
C PRO A 21 9.51 -8.38 -1.89
N ILE A 22 9.80 -9.16 -0.85
CA ILE A 22 9.28 -10.55 -0.75
C ILE A 22 7.77 -10.51 -0.55
N ALA A 23 7.26 -9.77 0.42
CA ALA A 23 5.82 -9.67 0.69
C ALA A 23 5.04 -9.22 -0.55
N ARG A 24 5.56 -8.25 -1.31
CA ARG A 24 5.00 -7.81 -2.58
C ARG A 24 4.97 -8.93 -3.61
N SER A 25 6.09 -9.62 -3.79
CA SER A 25 6.23 -10.68 -4.82
C SER A 25 5.34 -11.88 -4.52
N VAL A 26 5.23 -12.28 -3.24
CA VAL A 26 4.33 -13.34 -2.81
C VAL A 26 2.87 -12.92 -2.99
N SER A 27 2.51 -11.71 -2.56
CA SER A 27 1.15 -11.18 -2.77
C SER A 27 0.78 -11.16 -4.26
N ALA A 28 1.70 -10.77 -5.15
CA ALA A 28 1.48 -10.78 -6.59
C ALA A 28 1.35 -12.21 -7.15
N PHE A 29 2.12 -13.17 -6.65
CA PHE A 29 1.97 -14.59 -7.04
C PHE A 29 0.55 -15.09 -6.68
N PHE A 30 0.10 -14.85 -5.46
CA PHE A 30 -1.22 -15.29 -5.01
C PHE A 30 -2.36 -14.63 -5.78
N PHE A 31 -2.27 -13.33 -6.03
CA PHE A 31 -3.27 -12.63 -6.80
C PHE A 31 -3.34 -13.11 -8.26
N PHE A 32 -2.21 -13.09 -8.97
CA PHE A 32 -2.21 -13.38 -10.40
C PHE A 32 -2.22 -14.87 -10.73
N ARG A 33 -1.54 -15.72 -9.96
CA ARG A 33 -1.39 -17.15 -10.31
C ARG A 33 -2.39 -18.04 -9.60
N VAL A 34 -2.67 -17.77 -8.33
CA VAL A 34 -3.54 -18.63 -7.53
C VAL A 34 -4.99 -18.22 -7.72
N THR A 35 -5.33 -16.97 -7.41
CA THR A 35 -6.70 -16.46 -7.48
C THR A 35 -7.18 -16.37 -8.93
N ARG A 36 -6.52 -15.58 -9.78
CA ARG A 36 -7.00 -15.31 -11.15
C ARG A 36 -6.83 -16.44 -12.17
N HIS A 37 -5.99 -17.42 -11.88
CA HIS A 37 -5.67 -18.51 -12.82
C HIS A 37 -5.86 -19.90 -12.21
N HIS A 38 -6.45 -19.99 -11.01
CA HIS A 38 -6.68 -21.23 -10.27
C HIS A 38 -5.44 -22.14 -10.18
N GLY A 39 -4.25 -21.54 -10.13
CA GLY A 39 -2.99 -22.26 -10.02
C GLY A 39 -2.75 -22.76 -8.61
N LYS A 40 -2.09 -23.92 -8.47
CA LYS A 40 -1.69 -24.43 -7.14
C LYS A 40 -0.67 -23.51 -6.45
N ASP A 41 -0.82 -23.34 -5.15
CA ASP A 41 -0.03 -22.55 -4.23
C ASP A 41 1.00 -23.41 -3.48
N SER A 42 2.10 -23.77 -4.14
CA SER A 42 3.20 -24.47 -3.48
C SER A 42 4.43 -23.59 -3.29
N ASP A 43 5.20 -23.85 -2.23
CA ASP A 43 6.48 -23.19 -1.96
C ASP A 43 7.37 -23.16 -3.20
N HIS A 44 7.54 -24.30 -3.87
CA HIS A 44 8.35 -24.41 -5.09
C HIS A 44 7.90 -23.45 -6.19
N LYS A 45 6.58 -23.25 -6.38
CA LYS A 45 6.07 -22.33 -7.39
C LYS A 45 6.29 -20.87 -7.01
N ILE A 46 6.12 -20.54 -5.73
CA ILE A 46 6.43 -19.21 -5.19
C ILE A 46 7.91 -18.91 -5.40
N GLN A 47 8.78 -19.84 -4.96
CA GLN A 47 10.23 -19.74 -5.10
C GLN A 47 10.67 -19.61 -6.55
N ASN A 48 10.10 -20.39 -7.47
CA ASN A 48 10.39 -20.26 -8.91
C ASN A 48 9.99 -18.86 -9.43
N LYS A 49 8.81 -18.37 -9.04
CA LYS A 49 8.38 -17.01 -9.39
C LYS A 49 9.35 -15.97 -8.83
N LEU A 50 9.73 -16.04 -7.56
CA LEU A 50 10.71 -15.12 -6.95
C LEU A 50 12.11 -15.25 -7.56
N GLY A 51 12.52 -16.44 -7.99
CA GLY A 51 13.82 -16.69 -8.64
C GLY A 51 13.99 -15.91 -9.95
N SER A 52 12.88 -15.59 -10.62
CA SER A 52 12.86 -14.74 -11.82
C SER A 52 12.74 -13.24 -11.56
N HIS A 53 12.55 -12.81 -10.30
CA HIS A 53 12.40 -11.39 -9.98
C HIS A 53 13.75 -10.71 -9.74
N THR A 54 13.85 -9.49 -10.24
CA THR A 54 14.94 -8.54 -10.00
C THR A 54 14.32 -7.23 -9.48
N ASP A 55 15.03 -6.11 -9.61
CA ASP A 55 14.64 -4.78 -9.15
C ASP A 55 13.39 -4.21 -9.85
N TYR A 56 12.22 -4.74 -9.51
CA TYR A 56 10.93 -4.36 -10.08
C TYR A 56 10.50 -2.95 -9.66
N LEU A 57 10.58 -2.62 -8.37
CA LEU A 57 10.25 -1.29 -7.86
C LEU A 57 11.18 -0.23 -8.45
N TRP A 58 12.48 -0.54 -8.56
CA TRP A 58 13.43 0.34 -9.26
C TRP A 58 12.99 0.61 -10.69
N ASN A 59 12.65 -0.44 -11.44
CA ASN A 59 12.19 -0.32 -12.81
C ASN A 59 10.85 0.41 -12.94
N TYR A 60 9.96 0.25 -11.97
CA TYR A 60 8.66 0.90 -11.96
C TYR A 60 8.75 2.39 -11.62
N LEU A 61 9.60 2.77 -10.66
CA LEU A 61 9.70 4.15 -10.17
C LEU A 61 10.57 5.04 -11.07
N ARG A 62 11.52 4.47 -11.82
CA ARG A 62 12.34 5.21 -12.78
C ARG A 62 11.51 5.51 -14.03
N THR A 63 10.81 6.65 -14.04
CA THR A 63 9.86 7.04 -15.08
C THR A 63 10.46 7.18 -16.48
N ASP A 64 11.78 7.38 -16.58
CA ASP A 64 12.52 7.40 -17.84
C ASP A 64 13.90 6.77 -17.67
N LEU A 65 14.25 5.81 -18.53
CA LEU A 65 15.54 5.12 -18.52
C LEU A 65 16.72 6.05 -18.82
N ALA A 66 16.50 7.11 -19.61
CA ALA A 66 17.54 8.04 -20.04
C ALA A 66 17.89 9.08 -18.96
N SER A 67 16.91 9.47 -18.13
CA SER A 67 17.09 10.42 -17.03
C SER A 67 17.11 9.77 -15.64
N ALA A 68 16.94 8.44 -15.56
CA ALA A 68 17.02 7.71 -14.31
C ALA A 68 18.37 7.97 -13.61
N PRO A 69 18.37 8.19 -12.29
CA PRO A 69 19.59 8.13 -11.50
C PRO A 69 20.34 6.83 -11.80
N ARG A 70 21.68 6.89 -11.74
CA ARG A 70 22.51 5.68 -11.94
C ARG A 70 21.99 4.54 -11.06
N PRO A 71 21.99 3.28 -11.54
CA PRO A 71 21.61 2.13 -10.73
C PRO A 71 22.27 2.18 -9.35
N GLY A 72 21.45 2.24 -8.30
CA GLY A 72 21.91 2.35 -6.91
C GLY A 72 21.78 3.74 -6.26
N ASP A 73 21.49 4.80 -7.01
CA ASP A 73 21.23 6.14 -6.45
C ASP A 73 19.75 6.29 -6.04
N VAL A 74 19.37 5.46 -5.08
CA VAL A 74 17.99 5.35 -4.59
C VAL A 74 17.49 6.65 -3.99
N ASP A 75 18.33 7.41 -3.30
CA ASP A 75 17.89 8.66 -2.68
C ASP A 75 17.48 9.69 -3.72
N LYS A 76 18.24 9.85 -4.82
CA LYS A 76 17.82 10.74 -5.91
C LYS A 76 16.53 10.29 -6.57
N LEU A 77 16.31 8.98 -6.70
CA LEU A 77 15.06 8.47 -7.24
C LEU A 77 13.88 8.82 -6.32
N LEU A 78 14.06 8.65 -5.01
CA LEU A 78 13.03 9.00 -4.03
C LEU A 78 12.77 10.51 -3.94
N ASP A 79 13.78 11.35 -4.21
CA ASP A 79 13.68 12.81 -4.18
C ASP A 79 12.84 13.38 -5.34
N VAL A 80 12.57 12.59 -6.39
CA VAL A 80 11.62 12.97 -7.47
C VAL A 80 10.18 13.03 -6.95
N TYR A 81 9.88 12.23 -5.93
CA TYR A 81 8.55 12.15 -5.34
C TYR A 81 8.48 13.10 -4.15
N ASP A 82 7.37 13.81 -4.03
CA ASP A 82 7.08 14.55 -2.81
C ASP A 82 6.94 13.56 -1.65
N LEU A 83 6.26 12.43 -1.83
CA LEU A 83 6.12 11.40 -0.77
C LEU A 83 6.22 9.97 -1.33
N VAL A 84 7.13 9.17 -0.75
CA VAL A 84 7.15 7.71 -0.95
C VAL A 84 6.84 7.03 0.38
N GLY A 85 5.62 6.51 0.48
CA GLY A 85 5.15 5.74 1.63
C GLY A 85 5.53 4.27 1.56
N THR A 86 5.26 3.52 2.64
CA THR A 86 5.34 2.06 2.62
C THR A 86 4.08 1.41 3.17
N THR A 87 3.73 0.23 2.66
CA THR A 87 2.53 -0.50 3.12
C THR A 87 2.62 -0.90 4.59
N GLU A 88 3.84 -1.15 5.11
CA GLU A 88 4.06 -1.48 6.52
C GLU A 88 3.90 -0.27 7.45
N LEU A 89 3.90 0.94 6.90
CA LEU A 89 3.74 2.22 7.60
C LEU A 89 2.60 3.04 6.96
N PHE A 90 1.52 2.35 6.58
CA PHE A 90 0.45 2.97 5.80
C PHE A 90 -0.27 4.08 6.57
N ASP A 91 -0.55 3.88 7.86
CA ASP A 91 -1.16 4.91 8.72
C ASP A 91 -0.25 6.13 8.85
N GLU A 92 1.05 5.93 9.09
CA GLU A 92 2.05 6.99 9.12
C GLU A 92 2.10 7.75 7.78
N THR A 93 2.03 7.02 6.67
CA THR A 93 2.03 7.58 5.31
C THR A 93 0.80 8.46 5.08
N MET A 94 -0.40 8.02 5.49
CA MET A 94 -1.63 8.82 5.33
C MET A 94 -1.58 10.10 6.15
N VAL A 95 -1.06 10.04 7.39
CA VAL A 95 -0.88 11.24 8.24
C VAL A 95 0.10 12.23 7.62
N LEU A 96 1.19 11.74 7.01
CA LEU A 96 2.14 12.58 6.28
C LEU A 96 1.48 13.20 5.04
N LEU A 97 0.74 12.41 4.27
CA LEU A 97 0.03 12.86 3.08
C LEU A 97 -0.96 13.98 3.43
N ALA A 98 -1.82 13.78 4.42
CA ALA A 98 -2.76 14.79 4.88
C ALA A 98 -2.04 16.05 5.39
N THR A 99 -0.96 15.90 6.14
CA THR A 99 -0.21 17.05 6.66
C THR A 99 0.45 17.86 5.54
N ARG A 100 0.97 17.21 4.50
CA ARG A 100 1.64 17.90 3.37
C ARG A 100 0.66 18.56 2.41
N LEU A 101 -0.52 17.97 2.23
CA LEU A 101 -1.58 18.52 1.38
C LEU A 101 -2.52 19.50 2.11
N GLY A 102 -2.36 19.66 3.43
CA GLY A 102 -3.26 20.49 4.23
C GLY A 102 -4.67 19.92 4.38
N LEU A 103 -4.81 18.59 4.30
CA LEU A 103 -6.09 17.90 4.40
C LEU A 103 -6.47 17.57 5.85
N PRO A 104 -7.78 17.54 6.17
CA PRO A 104 -8.31 16.84 7.34
C PRO A 104 -7.85 15.36 7.37
N LEU A 105 -7.70 14.79 8.57
CA LEU A 105 -7.34 13.38 8.70
C LEU A 105 -8.44 12.44 8.20
N GLY A 106 -9.70 12.86 8.28
CA GLY A 106 -10.86 12.11 7.78
C GLY A 106 -10.78 11.81 6.29
N ASP A 107 -10.30 12.78 5.51
CA ASP A 107 -10.24 12.72 4.04
C ASP A 107 -9.18 11.74 3.51
N VAL A 108 -8.27 11.28 4.38
CA VAL A 108 -7.26 10.27 4.04
C VAL A 108 -7.46 8.96 4.82
N LEU A 109 -8.62 8.80 5.48
CA LEU A 109 -8.93 7.55 6.16
C LEU A 109 -9.03 6.41 5.16
N SER A 110 -8.60 5.24 5.63
CA SER A 110 -8.59 4.02 4.83
C SER A 110 -9.13 2.87 5.65
N VAL A 111 -9.98 2.07 5.01
CA VAL A 111 -10.46 0.79 5.52
C VAL A 111 -9.91 -0.33 4.65
N SER A 112 -9.61 -1.48 5.25
CA SER A 112 -9.13 -2.62 4.48
C SER A 112 -10.29 -3.27 3.75
N ALA A 113 -10.35 -3.09 2.43
CA ALA A 113 -11.39 -3.70 1.58
C ALA A 113 -11.10 -5.17 1.21
N LYS A 114 -9.85 -5.60 1.38
CA LYS A 114 -9.35 -6.91 0.94
C LYS A 114 -8.66 -7.64 2.08
N ASP A 115 -9.31 -7.63 3.23
CA ASP A 115 -8.92 -8.51 4.32
C ASP A 115 -9.50 -9.91 4.05
N SER A 116 -8.64 -10.86 3.68
CA SER A 116 -9.05 -12.24 3.43
C SER A 116 -9.57 -12.98 4.66
N SER A 117 -9.41 -12.39 5.86
CA SER A 117 -10.07 -12.89 7.07
C SER A 117 -11.56 -12.49 7.14
N VAL A 118 -12.02 -11.60 6.26
CA VAL A 118 -13.41 -11.17 6.13
C VAL A 118 -14.07 -11.93 4.97
N ALA A 119 -15.24 -12.50 5.21
CA ALA A 119 -15.96 -13.40 4.29
C ALA A 119 -16.37 -12.78 2.92
N GLY A 120 -16.07 -11.50 2.68
CA GLY A 120 -16.41 -10.75 1.47
C GLY A 120 -15.24 -10.41 0.53
N ALA A 121 -13.97 -10.64 0.93
CA ALA A 121 -12.82 -10.24 0.10
C ALA A 121 -12.70 -11.14 -1.14
N ARG A 122 -13.23 -10.66 -2.28
CA ARG A 122 -13.27 -11.38 -3.56
C ARG A 122 -12.48 -10.65 -4.65
N ASP A 123 -12.00 -11.38 -5.64
CA ASP A 123 -11.43 -10.81 -6.86
C ASP A 123 -12.55 -10.23 -7.74
N ASP A 124 -12.37 -8.99 -8.19
CA ASP A 124 -13.32 -8.25 -9.03
C ASP A 124 -13.68 -8.97 -10.34
N ARG A 125 -12.75 -9.78 -10.85
CA ARG A 125 -12.88 -10.42 -12.16
C ARG A 125 -13.42 -11.83 -12.06
N THR A 126 -12.99 -12.63 -11.09
CA THR A 126 -13.41 -14.03 -10.97
C THR A 126 -14.53 -14.23 -9.95
N GLY A 127 -14.71 -13.31 -9.02
CA GLY A 127 -15.64 -13.44 -7.89
C GLY A 127 -15.15 -14.42 -6.81
N ASP A 128 -13.95 -15.00 -6.96
CA ASP A 128 -13.38 -15.94 -6.00
C ASP A 128 -12.84 -15.22 -4.78
N ALA A 129 -12.84 -15.91 -3.63
CA ALA A 129 -12.16 -15.42 -2.45
C ALA A 129 -10.66 -15.22 -2.71
N LEU A 130 -10.12 -14.10 -2.22
CA LEU A 130 -8.70 -13.83 -2.31
C LEU A 130 -7.91 -14.86 -1.50
N VAL A 131 -7.00 -15.58 -2.16
CA VAL A 131 -6.11 -16.54 -1.51
C VAL A 131 -4.81 -15.84 -1.13
N HIS A 132 -4.28 -16.11 0.06
CA HIS A 132 -3.02 -15.52 0.54
C HIS A 132 -2.09 -16.60 1.10
N ALA A 133 -0.79 -16.28 1.12
CA ALA A 133 0.18 -17.09 1.83
C ALA A 133 -0.10 -17.06 3.33
N ASP A 134 -0.19 -18.23 3.95
CA ASP A 134 -0.22 -18.32 5.40
C ASP A 134 1.13 -17.94 6.03
N ALA A 135 1.15 -17.73 7.35
CA ALA A 135 2.33 -17.33 8.08
C ALA A 135 3.49 -18.34 7.97
N SER A 136 3.19 -19.64 7.94
CA SER A 136 4.17 -20.71 7.82
C SER A 136 4.78 -20.73 6.41
N GLN A 137 3.96 -20.56 5.38
CA GLN A 137 4.42 -20.46 4.00
C GLN A 137 5.28 -19.22 3.78
N MET A 138 4.88 -18.06 4.31
CA MET A 138 5.72 -16.86 4.29
C MET A 138 7.06 -17.07 4.98
N ALA A 139 7.09 -17.74 6.15
CA ALA A 139 8.34 -18.05 6.84
C ALA A 139 9.27 -18.94 5.99
N ARG A 140 8.72 -19.97 5.33
CA ARG A 140 9.49 -20.86 4.44
C ARG A 140 10.03 -20.12 3.21
N VAL A 141 9.24 -19.23 2.61
CA VAL A 141 9.67 -18.39 1.49
C VAL A 141 10.77 -17.41 1.90
N ARG A 142 10.68 -16.79 3.08
CA ARG A 142 11.74 -15.91 3.61
C ARG A 142 13.04 -16.67 3.84
N LYS A 143 12.97 -17.84 4.48
CA LYS A 143 14.14 -18.70 4.68
C LYS A 143 14.82 -19.09 3.35
N TRP A 144 14.03 -19.37 2.31
CA TRP A 144 14.57 -19.62 0.98
C TRP A 144 15.21 -18.36 0.36
N ALA A 145 14.61 -17.19 0.54
CA ALA A 145 15.15 -15.95 -0.01
C ALA A 145 16.52 -15.59 0.60
N GLU A 146 16.68 -15.84 1.90
CA GLU A 146 17.94 -15.70 2.65
C GLU A 146 19.04 -16.62 2.10
N THR A 147 18.73 -17.88 1.81
CA THR A 147 19.73 -18.87 1.36
C THR A 147 20.06 -18.81 -0.13
N THR A 148 19.23 -18.14 -0.94
CA THR A 148 19.41 -18.09 -2.41
C THR A 148 19.93 -16.75 -2.93
N GLY A 149 20.24 -15.80 -2.04
CA GLY A 149 20.71 -14.47 -2.42
C GLY A 149 19.64 -13.63 -3.13
N PHE A 150 18.35 -13.86 -2.83
CA PHE A 150 17.26 -13.08 -3.42
C PHE A 150 17.40 -11.59 -3.15
N GLU A 151 17.72 -11.21 -1.92
CA GLU A 151 17.90 -9.80 -1.54
C GLU A 151 19.01 -9.12 -2.33
N ALA A 152 20.11 -9.82 -2.63
CA ALA A 152 21.17 -9.28 -3.48
C ALA A 152 20.73 -9.03 -4.92
N ARG A 153 19.83 -9.88 -5.47
CA ARG A 153 19.25 -9.70 -6.81
C ARG A 153 18.20 -8.61 -6.89
N ALA A 154 17.59 -8.26 -5.76
CA ALA A 154 16.58 -7.22 -5.61
C ALA A 154 17.09 -6.06 -4.74
N ALA A 155 18.41 -5.80 -4.78
CA ALA A 155 19.07 -4.89 -3.86
C ALA A 155 18.53 -3.46 -3.97
N ALA A 156 18.20 -2.99 -5.18
CA ALA A 156 17.66 -1.65 -5.37
C ALA A 156 16.22 -1.56 -4.84
N ASP A 157 15.40 -2.59 -5.03
CA ASP A 157 14.05 -2.67 -4.45
C ASP A 157 14.08 -2.62 -2.92
N TYR A 158 15.01 -3.36 -2.30
CA TYR A 158 15.20 -3.33 -0.85
C TYR A 158 15.71 -1.99 -0.35
N ALA A 159 16.63 -1.36 -1.08
CA ALA A 159 17.10 -0.02 -0.76
C ALA A 159 15.96 1.02 -0.86
N ILE A 160 15.12 0.96 -1.90
CA ILE A 160 13.92 1.81 -2.03
C ILE A 160 13.02 1.65 -0.80
N TRP A 161 12.65 0.41 -0.47
CA TRP A 161 11.75 0.13 0.65
C TRP A 161 12.33 0.58 2.00
N ARG A 162 13.61 0.32 2.26
CA ARG A 162 14.29 0.74 3.50
C ARG A 162 14.38 2.26 3.61
N ASN A 163 14.81 2.93 2.55
CA ASN A 163 14.98 4.39 2.56
C ASN A 163 13.63 5.10 2.68
N ALA A 164 12.61 4.66 1.93
CA ALA A 164 11.23 5.16 2.07
C ALA A 164 10.70 4.95 3.50
N SER A 165 10.85 3.76 4.07
CA SER A 165 10.43 3.47 5.44
C SER A 165 11.14 4.36 6.45
N ALA A 166 12.44 4.58 6.29
CA ALA A 166 13.22 5.46 7.16
C ALA A 166 12.76 6.92 7.07
N ARG A 167 12.47 7.42 5.86
CA ARG A 167 11.92 8.77 5.63
C ARG A 167 10.55 8.93 6.30
N VAL A 168 9.63 7.98 6.09
CA VAL A 168 8.30 7.99 6.74
C VAL A 168 8.42 8.03 8.26
N ARG A 169 9.21 7.12 8.85
CA ARG A 169 9.43 7.09 10.31
C ARG A 169 10.04 8.40 10.80
N ARG A 170 11.03 8.96 10.10
CA ARG A 170 11.66 10.23 10.47
C ARG A 170 10.64 11.37 10.49
N ASP A 171 9.85 11.48 9.44
CA ASP A 171 8.97 12.63 9.18
C ASP A 171 7.69 12.57 10.02
N VAL A 172 7.22 11.38 10.41
CA VAL A 172 6.01 11.24 11.24
C VAL A 172 6.31 11.44 12.74
N ARG A 173 7.58 11.38 13.18
CA ARG A 173 7.98 11.61 14.59
C ARG A 173 7.44 12.91 15.20
N PRO A 174 7.48 14.08 14.54
CA PRO A 174 6.87 15.30 15.07
C PRO A 174 5.32 15.25 15.08
N LEU A 175 4.70 14.31 14.37
CA LEU A 175 3.24 14.22 14.17
C LEU A 175 2.56 13.19 15.08
N LYS A 176 3.21 12.77 16.18
CA LYS A 176 2.68 11.73 17.11
C LYS A 176 1.22 11.94 17.52
N ARG A 177 0.82 13.19 17.80
CA ARG A 177 -0.56 13.51 18.18
C ARG A 177 -1.54 13.27 17.02
N LYS A 178 -1.21 13.73 15.81
CA LYS A 178 -2.02 13.47 14.61
C LYS A 178 -2.09 11.99 14.27
N LEU A 179 -1.00 11.24 14.45
CA LEU A 179 -0.99 9.79 14.23
C LEU A 179 -1.87 9.04 15.23
N ALA A 180 -1.83 9.43 16.51
CA ALA A 180 -2.73 8.87 17.51
C ALA A 180 -4.20 9.14 17.17
N GLU A 181 -4.51 10.36 16.72
CA GLU A 181 -5.85 10.76 16.31
C GLU A 181 -6.32 10.01 15.05
N TYR A 182 -5.48 9.93 14.01
CA TYR A 182 -5.77 9.15 12.81
C TYR A 182 -6.10 7.70 13.14
N ARG A 183 -5.32 7.07 14.03
CA ARG A 183 -5.59 5.68 14.47
C ARG A 183 -6.87 5.55 15.28
N ARG A 184 -7.23 6.57 16.06
CA ARG A 184 -8.50 6.62 16.81
C ARG A 184 -9.67 6.68 15.82
N LEU A 185 -9.64 7.63 14.89
CA LEU A 185 -10.65 7.78 13.84
C LEU A 185 -10.75 6.50 13.01
N LYS A 186 -9.62 5.95 12.54
CA LYS A 186 -9.59 4.71 11.77
C LYS A 186 -10.27 3.56 12.51
N ARG A 187 -10.07 3.37 13.81
CA ARG A 187 -10.80 2.32 14.57
C ARG A 187 -12.30 2.59 14.63
N ALA A 188 -12.71 3.85 14.78
CA ALA A 188 -14.11 4.23 14.86
C ALA A 188 -14.89 3.95 13.56
N VAL A 189 -14.24 4.02 12.39
CA VAL A 189 -14.84 3.70 11.09
C VAL A 189 -14.53 2.30 10.57
N ALA A 190 -13.31 1.78 10.77
CA ALA A 190 -12.88 0.54 10.13
C ALA A 190 -13.70 -0.68 10.58
N ASP A 191 -13.95 -0.85 11.88
CA ASP A 191 -14.67 -2.03 12.37
C ASP A 191 -16.14 -2.03 11.88
N PRO A 192 -16.92 -0.93 11.98
CA PRO A 192 -18.26 -0.88 11.40
C PRO A 192 -18.27 -1.08 9.88
N CYS A 193 -17.32 -0.50 9.15
CA CYS A 193 -17.30 -0.61 7.70
C CYS A 193 -16.89 -2.00 7.22
N ALA A 194 -15.94 -2.65 7.91
CA ALA A 194 -15.54 -4.02 7.63
C ALA A 194 -16.62 -5.06 7.98
N ALA A 195 -17.51 -4.75 8.93
CA ALA A 195 -18.58 -5.63 9.35
C ALA A 195 -19.69 -5.80 8.31
N ASP A 196 -19.87 -4.84 7.39
CA ASP A 196 -20.87 -4.91 6.32
C ASP A 196 -20.19 -5.13 4.97
N PRO A 197 -20.25 -6.35 4.40
CA PRO A 197 -19.60 -6.68 3.14
C PRO A 197 -20.15 -5.85 1.96
N ARG A 198 -21.37 -5.30 2.07
CA ARG A 198 -21.96 -4.45 1.03
C ARG A 198 -21.18 -3.16 0.81
N ASN A 199 -20.42 -2.71 1.83
CA ASN A 199 -19.53 -1.56 1.69
C ASN A 199 -18.41 -1.77 0.68
N PHE A 200 -18.21 -3.00 0.21
CA PHE A 200 -17.18 -3.38 -0.77
C PHE A 200 -17.79 -3.90 -2.08
N GLU A 201 -19.09 -3.70 -2.28
CA GLU A 201 -19.73 -3.90 -3.58
C GLU A 201 -19.32 -2.78 -4.55
N GLU A 202 -19.35 -3.07 -5.86
CA GLU A 202 -18.80 -2.19 -6.90
C GLU A 202 -19.45 -0.79 -6.91
N ASP A 203 -20.72 -0.68 -6.55
CA ASP A 203 -21.45 0.60 -6.47
C ASP A 203 -21.04 1.45 -5.26
N GLN A 204 -20.34 0.87 -4.28
CA GLN A 204 -19.76 1.55 -3.12
C GLN A 204 -18.28 1.89 -3.32
N CYS A 205 -17.72 1.64 -4.50
CA CYS A 205 -16.32 1.83 -4.83
C CYS A 205 -16.11 2.93 -5.88
N LEU A 206 -15.03 3.71 -5.73
CA LEU A 206 -14.67 4.74 -6.72
C LEU A 206 -14.28 4.15 -8.08
N TRP A 207 -13.63 2.99 -8.08
CA TRP A 207 -13.26 2.29 -9.31
C TRP A 207 -13.07 0.80 -9.08
N ARG A 208 -13.99 -0.02 -9.61
CA ARG A 208 -14.01 -1.49 -9.43
C ARG A 208 -14.00 -1.85 -7.94
N ASP A 209 -12.94 -2.48 -7.46
CA ASP A 209 -12.72 -2.87 -6.08
C ASP A 209 -11.75 -1.93 -5.33
N ASN A 210 -11.62 -0.67 -5.80
CA ASN A 210 -10.72 0.34 -5.25
C ASN A 210 -11.48 1.54 -4.70
N GLY A 211 -11.05 2.02 -3.54
CA GLY A 211 -11.65 3.20 -2.89
C GLY A 211 -13.08 2.95 -2.43
N CYS A 212 -13.34 1.81 -1.80
CA CYS A 212 -14.67 1.40 -1.37
C CYS A 212 -15.04 1.93 0.03
N ALA A 213 -16.31 1.76 0.40
CA ALA A 213 -16.87 2.07 1.71
C ALA A 213 -16.93 3.57 2.07
N GLN A 214 -16.86 4.47 1.07
CA GLN A 214 -16.88 5.91 1.32
C GLN A 214 -18.12 6.35 2.12
N PRO A 215 -19.36 5.92 1.79
CA PRO A 215 -20.53 6.33 2.57
C PRO A 215 -20.48 5.86 4.03
N CYS A 216 -19.89 4.69 4.29
CA CYS A 216 -19.69 4.19 5.65
C CYS A 216 -18.65 5.02 6.41
N ILE A 217 -17.55 5.40 5.76
CA ILE A 217 -16.52 6.28 6.35
C ILE A 217 -17.14 7.64 6.72
N ASP A 218 -17.89 8.25 5.80
CA ASP A 218 -18.54 9.55 6.01
C ASP A 218 -19.53 9.48 7.18
N ALA A 219 -20.35 8.44 7.24
CA ALA A 219 -21.30 8.23 8.33
C ALA A 219 -20.61 8.03 9.68
N GLY A 220 -19.50 7.28 9.72
CA GLY A 220 -18.75 7.06 10.96
C GLY A 220 -18.05 8.34 11.45
N LEU A 221 -17.51 9.14 10.53
CA LEU A 221 -16.91 10.44 10.86
C LEU A 221 -17.93 11.44 11.43
N ALA A 222 -19.12 11.53 10.85
CA ALA A 222 -20.17 12.43 11.33
C ALA A 222 -20.66 12.05 12.74
N ARG A 223 -20.77 10.75 13.06
CA ARG A 223 -21.10 10.28 14.41
C ARG A 223 -20.03 10.68 15.43
N ASP A 224 -18.75 10.53 15.08
CA ASP A 224 -17.64 10.87 15.96
C ASP A 224 -17.54 12.39 16.23
N ALA A 225 -17.89 13.20 15.23
CA ALA A 225 -17.97 14.66 15.35
C ALA A 225 -19.20 15.14 16.15
N GLY A 226 -20.06 14.25 16.63
CA GLY A 226 -21.24 14.59 17.43
C GLY A 226 -22.36 15.24 16.62
N PHE A 227 -22.38 15.08 15.29
CA PHE A 227 -23.50 15.53 14.46
C PHE A 227 -24.56 14.42 14.39
N PRO A 228 -25.77 14.64 14.94
CA PRO A 228 -26.87 13.70 14.74
C PRO A 228 -27.36 13.80 13.29
N PHE A 229 -27.56 12.64 12.68
CA PHE A 229 -28.31 12.48 11.43
C PHE A 229 -29.81 12.44 11.72
#